data_AF-A0A6C0AQQ8-F1
#
_entry.id   AF-A0A6C0AQQ8-F1
#
_cell.length_a   1.000
_cell.length_b   1.000
_cell.length_c   1.000
_cell.angle_alpha   90.00
_cell.angle_beta   90.00
_cell.angle_gamma   90.00
#
_symmetry.space_group_name_H-M   'P 1'
#
loop_
_entity.id
_entity.type
_entity.pdbx_description
1 polymer ?
#
loop_
_entity_poly.entity_id
_entity_poly.type
_entity_poly.pdbx_seq_one_letter_code
_entity_poly.pdbx_strand_id
1 'polypeptide(L)'
;MFLRKPMILAIPYTEFNPAKVTLHPQIDDKRGRPIHPMSYRDTYAQFTDVSIVTPPLTFSSYDPVTGRIVMECHGSQHRTFNGKMVAFQKHILTHIQPEASTMNSEDLDNMLQKLYNSRVLTLYTFPSTLVKLGNGTTCPISELKAGSSIRCAVRLYGVMRLDYKGVPQLRIQHSVPAIWLSA
;
A
#
# COMPACT_ATOMS: atom_id res chain seq x y z
N MET A 1 25.72 12.27 -14.45
CA MET A 1 25.24 10.89 -14.68
C MET A 1 23.75 10.84 -14.35
N PHE A 2 22.88 10.98 -15.35
CA PHE A 2 21.43 10.90 -15.14
C PHE A 2 21.04 9.43 -14.97
N LEU A 3 20.89 8.98 -13.72
CA LEU A 3 20.22 7.72 -13.43
C LEU A 3 18.81 7.81 -14.02
N ARG A 4 18.58 7.13 -15.16
CA ARG A 4 17.23 6.89 -15.68
C ARG A 4 16.46 6.21 -14.55
N LYS A 5 15.52 6.92 -13.92
CA LYS A 5 14.64 6.34 -12.91
C LYS A 5 13.91 5.15 -13.56
N PRO A 6 13.88 3.98 -12.91
CA PRO A 6 13.13 2.85 -13.42
C PRO A 6 11.68 3.28 -13.61
N MET A 7 11.15 3.07 -14.82
CA MET A 7 9.73 3.26 -15.09
C MET A 7 8.98 2.15 -14.35
N ILE A 8 8.18 2.53 -13.35
CA ILE A 8 7.42 1.56 -12.57
C ILE A 8 6.12 1.33 -13.30
N LEU A 9 5.97 0.12 -13.83
CA LEU A 9 4.70 -0.33 -14.37
C LEU A 9 3.74 -0.53 -13.19
N ALA A 10 2.68 0.26 -13.16
CA ALA A 10 1.69 0.24 -12.09
C ALA A 10 0.28 0.28 -12.68
N ILE A 11 -0.63 -0.42 -12.01
CA ILE A 11 -2.03 -0.57 -12.38
C ILE A 11 -2.78 0.69 -11.95
N PRO A 12 -3.48 1.38 -12.85
CA PRO A 12 -4.36 2.48 -12.44
C PRO A 12 -5.41 1.98 -11.44
N TYR A 13 -5.75 2.78 -10.42
CA TYR A 13 -6.76 2.37 -9.44
C TYR A 13 -8.12 2.00 -10.06
N THR A 14 -8.45 2.53 -11.24
CA THR A 14 -9.67 2.21 -11.99
C THR A 14 -9.68 0.76 -12.49
N GLU A 15 -8.53 0.22 -12.83
CA GLU A 15 -8.36 -1.15 -13.35
C GLU A 15 -8.02 -2.17 -12.25
N PHE A 16 -7.51 -1.71 -11.11
CA PHE A 16 -7.11 -2.61 -10.02
C PHE A 16 -8.28 -3.49 -9.56
N ASN A 17 -8.13 -4.81 -9.66
CA ASN A 17 -9.12 -5.77 -9.18
C ASN A 17 -8.54 -6.62 -8.05
N PRO A 18 -9.03 -6.48 -6.80
CA PRO A 18 -8.57 -7.27 -5.67
C PRO A 18 -8.60 -8.79 -5.89
N ALA A 19 -9.58 -9.31 -6.64
CA ALA A 19 -9.71 -10.74 -6.91
C ALA A 19 -8.60 -11.31 -7.81
N LYS A 20 -7.85 -10.44 -8.50
CA LYS A 20 -6.70 -10.78 -9.35
C LYS A 20 -5.39 -10.83 -8.56
N VAL A 21 -5.43 -10.52 -7.26
CA VAL A 21 -4.29 -10.68 -6.36
C VAL A 21 -4.20 -12.13 -5.91
N THR A 22 -3.02 -12.72 -6.06
CA THR A 22 -2.69 -14.04 -5.53
C THR A 22 -1.71 -13.86 -4.39
N LEU A 23 -2.05 -14.39 -3.22
CA LEU A 23 -1.09 -14.65 -2.15
C LEU A 23 -0.49 -16.03 -2.40
N HIS A 24 0.83 -16.11 -2.32
CA HIS A 24 1.59 -17.35 -2.47
C HIS A 24 1.83 -18.01 -1.11
N PRO A 25 2.16 -19.31 -1.09
CA PRO A 25 2.58 -19.98 0.13
C PRO A 25 3.67 -19.22 0.87
N GLN A 26 3.67 -19.32 2.21
CA GLN A 26 4.63 -18.63 3.04
C GLN A 26 6.07 -19.04 2.68
N ILE A 27 6.94 -18.04 2.54
CA ILE A 27 8.38 -18.23 2.38
C ILE A 27 9.12 -17.36 3.40
N ASP A 28 10.40 -17.62 3.59
CA ASP A 28 11.27 -16.72 4.34
C ASP A 28 11.81 -15.61 3.44
N ASP A 29 11.71 -14.37 3.91
CA ASP A 29 12.35 -13.24 3.25
C ASP A 29 13.89 -13.29 3.40
N LYS A 30 14.59 -12.33 2.80
CA LYS A 30 16.07 -12.25 2.88
C LYS A 30 16.62 -12.15 4.32
N ARG A 31 15.78 -11.88 5.31
CA ARG A 31 16.13 -11.77 6.74
C ARG A 31 15.56 -12.94 7.55
N GLY A 32 15.06 -13.99 6.89
CA GLY A 32 14.48 -15.16 7.56
C GLY A 32 13.09 -14.89 8.16
N ARG A 33 12.37 -13.86 7.70
CA ARG A 33 11.05 -13.51 8.25
C ARG A 33 9.94 -14.11 7.38
N PRO A 34 8.92 -14.73 7.98
CA PRO A 34 7.83 -15.35 7.24
C PRO A 34 6.99 -14.31 6.50
N ILE A 35 6.86 -14.48 5.19
CA ILE A 35 6.06 -13.62 4.32
C ILE A 35 5.25 -14.47 3.35
N HIS A 36 3.99 -14.09 3.12
CA HIS A 36 3.20 -14.52 1.97
C HIS A 36 3.45 -13.54 0.82
N PRO A 37 4.23 -13.90 -0.21
CA PRO A 37 4.43 -13.04 -1.35
C PRO A 37 3.09 -12.75 -2.05
N MET A 38 2.95 -11.56 -2.61
CA MET A 38 1.79 -11.19 -3.40
C MET A 38 2.16 -11.03 -4.87
N SER A 39 1.29 -11.46 -5.78
CA SER A 39 1.40 -11.17 -7.20
C SER A 39 0.07 -10.69 -7.75
N TYR A 40 0.10 -9.96 -8.87
CA TYR A 40 -1.11 -9.60 -9.61
C TYR A 40 -1.11 -10.30 -10.96
N ARG A 41 -2.19 -11.03 -11.27
CA ARG A 41 -2.37 -11.64 -12.60
C ARG A 41 -3.73 -11.29 -13.15
N ASP A 42 -3.72 -10.63 -14.30
CA ASP A 42 -4.91 -10.40 -15.10
C ASP A 42 -4.66 -10.86 -16.55
N THR A 43 -5.71 -10.86 -17.38
CA THR A 43 -5.68 -11.37 -18.76
C THR A 43 -4.54 -10.77 -19.59
N TYR A 44 -4.20 -9.50 -19.34
CA TYR A 44 -3.23 -8.75 -20.14
C TYR A 44 -1.91 -8.45 -19.43
N ALA A 45 -1.81 -8.73 -18.13
CA ALA A 45 -0.65 -8.34 -17.34
C ALA A 45 -0.38 -9.29 -16.18
N GLN A 46 0.89 -9.62 -15.98
CA GLN A 46 1.36 -10.39 -14.84
C GLN A 46 2.49 -9.64 -14.16
N PHE A 47 2.33 -9.44 -12.86
CA PHE A 47 3.29 -8.76 -12.01
C PHE A 47 3.69 -9.68 -10.87
N THR A 48 4.96 -9.64 -10.49
CA THR A 48 5.48 -10.37 -9.32
C THR A 48 5.14 -9.67 -8.00
N ASP A 49 4.46 -8.53 -8.06
CA ASP A 49 3.94 -7.73 -6.95
C ASP A 49 2.66 -7.01 -7.39
N VAL A 50 1.98 -6.35 -6.46
CA VAL A 50 0.79 -5.54 -6.75
C VAL A 50 1.20 -4.07 -6.72
N SER A 51 1.55 -3.52 -7.88
CA SER A 51 1.87 -2.10 -8.05
C SER A 51 0.64 -1.33 -8.51
N ILE A 52 0.12 -0.41 -7.70
CA ILE A 52 -1.07 0.40 -8.01
C ILE A 52 -0.75 1.90 -7.99
N VAL A 53 -1.43 2.68 -8.83
CA VAL A 53 -1.43 4.14 -8.76
C VAL A 53 -2.72 4.60 -8.11
N THR A 54 -2.62 5.36 -7.01
CA THR A 54 -3.80 5.91 -6.32
C THR A 54 -4.55 6.92 -7.19
N PRO A 55 -5.83 7.20 -6.90
CA PRO A 55 -6.43 8.47 -7.31
C PRO A 55 -5.68 9.66 -6.68
N PRO A 56 -5.98 10.91 -7.07
CA PRO A 56 -5.56 12.08 -6.30
C PRO A 56 -6.14 11.99 -4.88
N LEU A 57 -5.29 11.93 -3.87
CA LEU A 57 -5.67 11.88 -2.47
C LEU A 57 -5.24 13.16 -1.76
N THR A 58 -6.01 13.58 -0.76
CA THR A 58 -5.67 14.75 0.03
C THR A 58 -4.60 14.37 1.04
N PHE A 59 -3.41 14.95 0.92
CA PHE A 59 -2.36 14.79 1.91
C PHE A 59 -2.78 15.46 3.23
N SER A 60 -2.77 14.69 4.32
CA SER A 60 -3.18 15.18 5.64
C SER A 60 -1.95 15.49 6.52
N SER A 61 -1.04 14.54 6.66
CA SER A 61 0.16 14.71 7.49
C SER A 61 1.29 13.75 7.12
N TYR A 62 2.53 14.13 7.47
CA TYR A 62 3.70 13.26 7.45
C TYR A 62 4.38 13.26 8.83
N ASP A 63 4.67 12.08 9.36
CA ASP A 63 5.48 11.90 10.56
C ASP A 63 6.89 11.43 10.16
N PRO A 64 7.93 12.27 10.31
CA PRO A 64 9.30 11.93 9.92
C PRO A 64 9.95 10.89 10.84
N VAL A 65 9.44 10.69 12.06
CA VAL A 65 9.99 9.71 13.00
C VAL A 65 9.59 8.30 12.59
N THR A 66 8.32 8.11 12.26
CA THR A 66 7.79 6.80 11.85
C THR A 66 7.82 6.59 10.33
N GLY A 67 8.02 7.66 9.56
CA GLY A 67 7.88 7.66 8.11
C GLY A 67 6.43 7.57 7.64
N ARG A 68 5.46 7.80 8.53
CA ARG A 68 4.03 7.61 8.25
C ARG A 68 3.48 8.77 7.44
N ILE A 69 2.97 8.47 6.25
CA ILE A 69 2.15 9.40 5.45
C ILE A 69 0.67 9.07 5.64
N VAL A 70 -0.13 10.09 5.90
CA VAL A 70 -1.59 9.98 6.06
C VAL A 70 -2.26 10.75 4.93
N MET A 71 -3.13 10.06 4.20
CA MET A 71 -3.89 10.64 3.09
C MET A 71 -5.37 10.35 3.26
N GLU A 72 -6.19 11.32 2.94
CA GLU A 72 -7.64 11.22 3.02
C GLU A 72 -8.25 10.92 1.64
N CYS A 73 -9.23 10.03 1.63
CA CYS A 73 -9.96 9.56 0.46
C CYS A 73 -11.39 10.13 0.45
N HIS A 74 -11.52 11.46 0.53
CA HIS A 74 -12.81 12.18 0.53
C HIS A 74 -13.35 12.44 -0.88
N GLY A 75 -14.66 12.33 -1.08
CA GLY A 75 -15.32 12.66 -2.35
C GLY A 75 -15.93 11.45 -3.07
N SER A 76 -16.88 11.73 -3.98
CA SER A 76 -17.61 10.71 -4.75
C SER A 76 -16.68 9.92 -5.68
N GLN A 77 -15.67 10.57 -6.23
CA GLN A 77 -14.67 9.96 -7.14
C GLN A 77 -13.82 8.88 -6.45
N HIS A 78 -13.72 8.90 -5.11
CA HIS A 78 -12.96 7.92 -4.35
C HIS A 78 -13.77 6.69 -3.92
N ARG A 79 -15.09 6.65 -4.19
CA ARG A 79 -15.95 5.54 -3.77
C ARG A 79 -15.46 4.19 -4.30
N THR A 80 -15.07 4.16 -5.57
CA THR A 80 -14.53 2.95 -6.21
C THR A 80 -13.20 2.52 -5.60
N PHE A 81 -12.28 3.47 -5.36
CA PHE A 81 -11.00 3.18 -4.74
C PHE A 81 -11.17 2.66 -3.30
N ASN A 82 -12.03 3.31 -2.51
CA ASN A 82 -12.37 2.92 -1.15
C ASN A 82 -12.91 1.48 -1.10
N GLY A 83 -13.87 1.16 -1.96
CA GLY A 83 -14.42 -0.20 -2.07
C GLY A 83 -13.36 -1.24 -2.41
N LYS A 84 -12.46 -0.92 -3.35
CA LYS A 84 -11.35 -1.81 -3.74
C LYS A 84 -10.34 -2.04 -2.62
N MET A 85 -9.98 -1.01 -1.85
CA MET A 85 -9.06 -1.16 -0.72
C MET A 85 -9.66 -2.02 0.41
N VAL A 86 -10.95 -1.83 0.70
CA VAL A 86 -11.67 -2.69 1.66
C VAL A 86 -11.71 -4.13 1.16
N ALA A 87 -12.10 -4.35 -0.09
CA ALA A 87 -12.15 -5.69 -0.69
C ALA A 87 -10.77 -6.35 -0.73
N PHE A 88 -9.71 -5.59 -1.01
CA PHE A 88 -8.33 -6.08 -0.98
C PHE A 88 -7.89 -6.54 0.41
N GLN A 89 -8.13 -5.76 1.46
CA GLN A 89 -7.79 -6.17 2.83
C GLN A 89 -8.61 -7.40 3.26
N LYS A 90 -9.89 -7.48 2.90
CA LYS A 90 -10.72 -8.67 3.15
C LYS A 90 -10.20 -9.90 2.40
N HIS A 91 -9.81 -9.74 1.13
CA HIS A 91 -9.24 -10.82 0.31
C HIS A 91 -7.96 -11.39 0.94
N ILE A 92 -7.08 -10.54 1.46
CA ILE A 92 -5.90 -10.95 2.22
C ILE A 92 -6.31 -11.80 3.43
N LEU A 93 -7.26 -11.32 4.24
CA LEU A 93 -7.68 -12.00 5.46
C LEU A 93 -8.30 -13.37 5.17
N THR A 94 -9.17 -13.47 4.16
CA THR A 94 -9.77 -14.74 3.73
C THR A 94 -8.71 -15.75 3.29
N HIS A 95 -7.62 -15.29 2.67
CA HIS A 95 -6.54 -16.18 2.25
C HIS A 95 -5.69 -16.70 3.42
N ILE A 96 -5.47 -15.87 4.45
CA ILE A 96 -4.65 -16.23 5.61
C ILE A 96 -5.44 -17.04 6.65
N GLN A 97 -6.76 -16.88 6.69
CA GLN A 97 -7.63 -17.52 7.69
C GLN A 97 -7.44 -19.05 7.83
N PRO A 98 -7.29 -19.87 6.77
CA PRO A 98 -7.08 -21.31 6.91
C PRO A 98 -5.82 -21.68 7.69
N GLU A 99 -4.78 -20.85 7.61
CA GLU A 99 -3.51 -21.06 8.33
C GLU A 99 -3.58 -20.59 9.78
N ALA A 100 -4.54 -19.70 10.08
CA ALA A 100 -4.83 -19.19 11.41
C ALA A 100 -6.01 -19.96 12.05
N SER A 101 -6.05 -21.29 11.89
CA SER A 101 -7.18 -22.19 12.15
C SER A 101 -7.86 -22.08 13.53
N THR A 102 -7.23 -21.43 14.51
CA THR A 102 -7.78 -21.18 15.85
C THR A 102 -8.32 -19.76 16.07
N MET A 103 -8.13 -18.84 15.12
CA MET A 103 -8.49 -17.43 15.23
C MET A 103 -9.83 -17.17 14.53
N ASN A 104 -10.69 -16.41 15.18
CA ASN A 104 -11.91 -15.93 14.54
C ASN A 104 -11.58 -14.78 13.56
N SER A 105 -12.56 -14.40 12.73
CA SER A 105 -12.38 -13.34 11.73
C SER A 105 -12.10 -11.96 12.34
N GLU A 106 -12.60 -11.70 13.54
CA GLU A 106 -12.43 -10.41 14.25
C GLU A 106 -11.00 -10.26 14.78
N ASP A 107 -10.45 -11.31 15.38
CA ASP A 107 -9.06 -11.36 15.83
C ASP A 107 -8.11 -11.13 14.66
N LEU A 108 -8.34 -11.82 13.53
CA LEU A 108 -7.56 -11.65 12.30
C LEU A 108 -7.64 -10.21 11.74
N ASP A 109 -8.82 -9.61 11.78
CA ASP A 109 -9.02 -8.21 11.36
C ASP A 109 -8.30 -7.22 12.28
N ASN A 110 -8.27 -7.50 13.58
CA ASN A 110 -7.54 -6.72 14.59
C ASN A 110 -6.01 -6.90 14.50
N MET A 111 -5.54 -8.05 14.03
CA MET A 111 -4.11 -8.31 13.77
C MET A 111 -3.59 -7.59 12.54
N LEU A 112 -4.46 -7.27 11.57
CA LEU A 112 -4.04 -6.62 10.34
C LEU A 112 -3.69 -5.15 10.59
N GLN A 113 -2.43 -4.80 10.34
CA GLN A 113 -2.02 -3.42 10.19
C GLN A 113 -2.60 -2.86 8.88
N LYS A 114 -3.85 -2.38 8.96
CA LYS A 114 -4.62 -1.87 7.84
C LYS A 114 -3.91 -0.67 7.22
N LEU A 115 -3.68 -0.74 5.91
CA LEU A 115 -3.25 0.43 5.13
C LEU A 115 -4.43 1.40 4.95
N TYR A 116 -5.65 0.88 4.89
CA TYR A 116 -6.86 1.66 4.69
C TYR A 116 -7.85 1.45 5.83
N ASN A 117 -8.26 2.54 6.47
CA ASN A 117 -9.30 2.53 7.51
C ASN A 117 -10.15 3.81 7.40
N SER A 118 -11.48 3.67 7.39
CA SER A 118 -12.42 4.80 7.45
C SER A 118 -12.09 5.97 6.51
N ARG A 119 -11.77 5.67 5.24
CA ARG A 119 -11.39 6.66 4.21
C ARG A 119 -10.04 7.34 4.41
N VAL A 120 -9.19 6.77 5.26
CA VAL A 120 -7.80 7.19 5.44
C VAL A 120 -6.89 6.10 4.91
N LEU A 121 -6.01 6.46 3.97
CA LEU A 121 -4.91 5.64 3.51
C LEU A 121 -3.63 6.04 4.27
N THR A 122 -3.06 5.09 4.99
CA THR A 122 -1.79 5.24 5.72
C THR A 122 -0.72 4.39 5.04
N LEU A 123 0.37 5.02 4.61
CA LEU A 123 1.54 4.34 4.05
C LEU A 123 2.80 4.74 4.84
N TYR A 124 3.90 4.04 4.58
CA TYR A 124 5.19 4.31 5.20
C TYR A 124 6.24 4.56 4.11
N THR A 125 6.97 5.67 4.23
CA THR A 125 8.01 6.11 3.30
C THR A 125 9.26 6.52 4.07
N PHE A 126 10.39 6.59 3.38
CA PHE A 126 11.59 7.17 3.99
C PHE A 126 11.47 8.69 4.11
N PRO A 127 12.10 9.33 5.12
CA PRO A 127 12.16 10.79 5.23
C PRO A 127 12.76 11.49 4.02
N SER A 128 13.67 10.81 3.32
CA SER A 128 14.28 11.31 2.08
C SER A 128 13.39 11.12 0.83
N THR A 129 12.15 10.66 0.99
CA THR A 129 11.23 10.51 -0.15
C THR A 129 10.93 11.87 -0.77
N LEU A 130 11.17 11.97 -2.08
CA LEU A 130 10.92 13.18 -2.86
C LEU A 130 9.54 13.14 -3.51
N VAL A 131 8.82 14.26 -3.43
CA VAL A 131 7.54 14.51 -4.10
C VAL A 131 7.79 15.33 -5.35
N LYS A 132 7.30 14.85 -6.50
CA LYS A 132 7.38 15.60 -7.76
C LYS A 132 6.29 16.69 -7.81
N LEU A 133 6.69 17.91 -8.12
CA LEU A 133 5.82 19.07 -8.24
C LEU A 133 5.34 19.24 -9.70
N GLY A 134 4.26 20.01 -9.89
CA GLY A 134 3.67 20.25 -11.21
C GLY A 134 4.59 20.99 -12.19
N ASN A 135 5.53 21.79 -11.69
CA ASN A 135 6.58 22.46 -12.47
C ASN A 135 7.76 21.55 -12.86
N GLY A 136 7.69 20.26 -12.55
CA GLY A 136 8.73 19.28 -12.84
C GLY A 136 9.86 19.21 -11.81
N THR A 137 9.91 20.11 -10.82
CA THR A 137 10.87 20.03 -9.72
C THR A 137 10.42 19.04 -8.65
N THR A 138 11.21 18.89 -7.58
CA THR A 138 10.89 18.01 -6.46
C THR A 138 11.10 18.72 -5.13
N CYS A 139 10.30 18.38 -4.12
CA CYS A 139 10.56 18.72 -2.72
C CYS A 139 10.61 17.46 -1.85
N PRO A 140 11.23 17.50 -0.66
CA PRO A 140 11.07 16.48 0.36
C PRO A 140 9.60 16.31 0.79
N ILE A 141 9.18 15.09 1.12
CA ILE A 141 7.83 14.81 1.63
C ILE A 141 7.47 15.61 2.89
N SER A 142 8.46 15.94 3.73
CA SER A 142 8.29 16.76 4.93
C SER A 142 7.89 18.21 4.63
N GLU A 143 8.14 18.69 3.42
CA GLU A 143 7.76 20.04 2.97
C GLU A 143 6.38 20.07 2.29
N LEU A 144 5.74 18.92 2.11
CA LEU A 144 4.42 18.84 1.51
C LEU A 144 3.39 19.47 2.45
N LYS A 145 2.58 20.39 1.92
CA LYS A 145 1.56 21.09 2.72
C LYS A 145 0.31 20.23 2.86
N ALA A 146 -0.23 20.14 4.09
CA ALA A 146 -1.55 19.56 4.33
C ALA A 146 -2.61 20.19 3.40
N GLY A 147 -3.53 19.36 2.91
CA GLY A 147 -4.53 19.73 1.91
C GLY A 147 -4.07 19.56 0.45
N SER A 148 -2.77 19.33 0.20
CA SER A 148 -2.26 19.10 -1.16
C SER A 148 -2.86 17.83 -1.77
N SER A 149 -3.28 17.90 -3.03
CA SER A 149 -3.71 16.73 -3.79
C SER A 149 -2.50 15.98 -4.34
N ILE A 150 -2.31 14.72 -3.95
CA ILE A 150 -1.18 13.89 -4.38
C ILE A 150 -1.64 12.54 -4.94
N ARG A 151 -0.85 12.01 -5.88
CA ARG A 151 -0.91 10.61 -6.28
C ARG A 151 0.33 9.90 -5.82
N CYS A 152 0.17 8.63 -5.51
CA CYS A 152 1.26 7.74 -5.16
C CYS A 152 1.21 6.51 -6.05
N ALA A 153 2.38 6.07 -6.53
CA ALA A 153 2.56 4.68 -6.89
C ALA A 153 2.85 3.90 -5.61
N VAL A 154 2.11 2.82 -5.36
CA VAL A 154 2.25 1.97 -4.18
C VAL A 154 2.51 0.56 -4.66
N ARG A 155 3.63 -0.02 -4.26
CA ARG A 155 4.01 -1.40 -4.56
C ARG A 155 3.78 -2.26 -3.33
N LEU A 156 2.84 -3.19 -3.39
CA LEU A 156 2.53 -4.15 -2.32
C LEU A 156 3.12 -5.50 -2.72
N TYR A 157 4.02 -6.07 -1.90
CA TYR A 157 4.81 -7.24 -2.31
C TYR A 157 4.65 -8.46 -1.38
N GLY A 158 3.96 -8.32 -0.25
CA GLY A 158 3.57 -9.49 0.54
C GLY A 158 2.90 -9.14 1.85
N VAL A 159 2.43 -10.15 2.57
CA VAL A 159 1.90 -10.02 3.92
C VAL A 159 2.82 -10.76 4.86
N MET A 160 3.37 -10.05 5.83
CA MET A 160 4.33 -10.60 6.78
C MET A 160 3.65 -10.79 8.13
N ARG A 161 3.93 -11.91 8.78
CA ARG A 161 3.58 -12.11 10.19
C ARG A 161 4.70 -11.55 11.06
N LEU A 162 4.35 -10.69 11.99
CA LEU A 162 5.25 -10.06 12.94
C LEU A 162 4.79 -10.42 14.35
N ASP A 163 5.72 -10.67 15.25
CA ASP A 163 5.41 -10.78 16.67
C ASP A 163 5.82 -9.48 17.37
N TYR A 164 4.84 -8.76 17.91
CA TYR A 164 5.06 -7.54 18.67
C TYR A 164 4.60 -7.73 20.11
N LYS A 165 5.56 -7.76 21.04
CA LYS A 165 5.29 -7.98 22.48
C LYS A 165 4.46 -9.24 22.75
N GLY A 166 4.73 -10.31 21.99
CA GLY A 166 4.00 -11.59 22.10
C GLY A 166 2.62 -11.60 21.42
N VAL A 167 2.20 -10.50 20.80
CA VAL A 167 0.96 -10.43 20.02
C VAL A 167 1.31 -10.55 18.54
N PRO A 168 0.75 -11.54 17.82
CA PRO A 168 0.97 -11.65 16.39
C PRO A 168 0.26 -10.50 15.67
N GLN A 169 0.89 -10.00 14.62
CA GLN A 169 0.42 -8.89 13.78
C GLN A 169 0.65 -9.26 12.32
N LEU A 170 -0.30 -8.93 11.46
CA LEU A 170 -0.19 -9.08 10.01
C LEU A 170 0.13 -7.72 9.41
N ARG A 171 1.23 -7.62 8.68
CA ARG A 171 1.64 -6.37 8.03
C ARG A 171 1.71 -6.54 6.53
N ILE A 172 0.94 -5.72 5.82
CA ILE A 172 1.06 -5.58 4.36
C ILE A 172 2.36 -4.84 4.06
N GLN A 173 3.31 -5.58 3.50
CA GLN A 173 4.61 -5.07 3.09
C GLN A 173 4.47 -4.28 1.80
N HIS A 174 4.97 -3.04 1.83
CA HIS A 174 4.85 -2.13 0.71
C HIS A 174 6.04 -1.17 0.60
N SER A 175 6.11 -0.50 -0.54
CA SER A 175 6.96 0.66 -0.77
C SER A 175 6.21 1.70 -1.60
N VAL A 176 6.61 2.97 -1.47
CA VAL A 176 6.02 4.10 -2.19
C VAL A 176 7.08 4.69 -3.12
N PRO A 177 7.27 4.11 -4.31
CA PRO A 177 8.40 4.49 -5.14
C PRO A 177 8.25 5.84 -5.86
N ALA A 178 7.03 6.37 -5.98
CA ALA A 178 6.80 7.67 -6.58
C ALA A 178 5.61 8.37 -5.93
N ILE A 179 5.77 9.67 -5.66
CA ILE A 179 4.73 10.57 -5.17
C ILE A 179 4.78 11.84 -6.03
N TRP A 180 3.63 12.36 -6.44
CA TRP A 180 3.56 13.59 -7.21
C TRP A 180 2.28 14.38 -6.90
N LEU A 181 2.37 15.71 -7.01
CA LEU A 181 1.19 16.57 -6.96
C LEU A 181 0.27 16.25 -8.14
N SER A 182 -1.02 16.14 -7.86
CA SER A 182 -2.07 16.14 -8.87
C SER A 182 -2.56 17.56 -9.06
N ALA A 183 -2.64 17.99 -10.31
CA ALA A 183 -3.28 19.24 -10.69
C ALA A 183 -4.77 19.23 -10.35
#